data_AF-A0AAN7P0E9-F1
#
_entry.id   AF-A0AAN7P0E9-F1
#
_cell.length_a   1.000
_cell.length_b   1.000
_cell.length_c   1.000
_cell.angle_alpha   90.00
_cell.angle_beta   90.00
_cell.angle_gamma   90.00
#
_symmetry.space_group_name_H-M   'P 1'
#
loop_
_entity.id
_entity.type
_entity.pdbx_description
1 polymer ?
#
loop_
_entity_poly.entity_id
_entity_poly.type
_entity_poly.pdbx_seq_one_letter_code
_entity_poly.pdbx_strand_id
1 'polypeptide(L)'
;MNLDEILEANLILADLQDAEEQMDYNRQLLTVKDPFTSCDEAFIKKFRCSKELIRNIVLLVTPFMEPAITFSAITIVRKNWVFLALGSYQEVTGTNSYIAVSQATVSRALYKVCNALLKPEIFERWIYFPQNVKEPQQLRNRFYTKYGILGVVGTIDCTHVAIIKPIDDNPEHIYVNCKNYHSINLQLAFHGQILNTNHW
;
A
#
# COMPACT_ATOMS: atom_id res chain seq x y z
N MET A 1 8.98 32.57 50.27
CA MET A 1 8.60 31.45 49.39
C MET A 1 7.48 30.72 50.09
N ASN A 2 6.26 30.91 49.59
CA ASN A 2 5.06 30.35 50.21
C ASN A 2 5.01 28.84 49.95
N LEU A 3 4.41 28.06 50.86
CA LEU A 3 4.34 26.60 50.74
C LEU A 3 3.61 26.18 49.45
N ASP A 4 2.65 27.00 49.02
CA ASP A 4 1.88 26.82 47.78
C ASP A 4 2.76 27.00 46.52
N GLU A 5 3.69 27.96 46.52
CA GLU A 5 4.62 28.18 45.40
C GLU A 5 5.59 27.00 45.24
N ILE A 6 5.99 26.38 46.36
CA ILE A 6 6.86 25.19 46.36
C ILE A 6 6.09 23.97 45.83
N LEU A 7 4.81 23.84 46.19
CA LEU A 7 3.96 22.75 45.72
C LEU A 7 3.68 22.87 44.22
N GLU A 8 3.39 24.07 43.72
CA GLU A 8 3.23 24.32 42.28
C GLU A 8 4.52 24.04 41.51
N ALA A 9 5.67 24.50 42.01
CA ALA A 9 6.96 24.23 41.37
C ALA A 9 7.27 22.72 41.29
N ASN A 10 6.94 21.96 42.33
CA ASN A 10 7.13 20.51 42.34
C ASN A 10 6.16 19.77 41.40
N LEU A 11 4.91 20.25 41.26
CA LEU A 11 3.96 19.71 40.28
C LEU A 11 4.45 19.95 38.85
N ILE A 12 4.94 21.16 38.55
CA ILE A 12 5.51 21.49 37.24
C ILE A 12 6.74 20.62 36.94
N LEU A 13 7.60 20.39 37.93
CA LEU A 13 8.77 19.52 37.79
C LEU A 13 8.38 18.06 37.53
N ALA A 14 7.36 17.55 38.21
CA ALA A 14 6.84 16.21 37.96
C ALA A 14 6.24 16.08 36.55
N ASP A 15 5.43 17.05 36.12
CA ASP A 15 4.86 17.09 34.77
C ASP A 15 5.95 17.17 33.69
N LEU A 16 7.03 17.92 33.93
CA LEU A 16 8.17 18.01 33.03
C LEU A 16 8.96 16.69 32.97
N GLN A 17 9.14 16.00 34.11
CA GLN A 17 9.79 14.70 34.17
C GLN A 17 8.96 13.62 33.46
N ASP A 18 7.65 13.58 33.69
CA ASP A 18 6.73 12.68 33.01
C ASP A 18 6.72 12.96 31.49
N ALA A 19 6.78 14.24 31.08
CA ALA A 19 6.89 14.62 29.68
C ALA A 19 8.24 14.19 29.07
N GLU A 20 9.36 14.34 29.78
CA GLU A 20 10.68 13.88 29.33
C GLU A 20 10.74 12.35 29.21
N GLU A 21 10.23 11.61 30.20
CA GLU A 21 10.15 10.14 30.16
C GLU A 21 9.27 9.67 28.99
N GLN A 22 8.13 10.34 28.77
CA GLN A 22 7.25 10.05 27.63
C GLN A 22 7.92 10.40 26.29
N MET A 23 8.69 11.48 26.22
CA MET A 23 9.47 11.84 25.04
C MET A 23 10.58 10.84 24.75
N ASP A 24 11.31 10.35 25.76
CA ASP A 24 12.37 9.36 25.60
C ASP A 24 11.80 7.96 25.28
N TYR A 25 10.67 7.58 25.87
CA TYR A 25 9.93 6.38 25.49
C TYR A 25 9.51 6.42 24.02
N ASN A 26 8.94 7.54 23.57
CA ASN A 26 8.60 7.76 22.16
C ASN A 26 9.85 7.73 21.27
N ARG A 27 10.97 8.32 21.70
CA ARG A 27 12.24 8.32 20.95
C ARG A 27 12.81 6.91 20.79
N GLN A 28 12.67 6.03 21.79
CA GLN A 28 13.07 4.63 21.70
C GLN A 28 12.18 3.84 20.71
N LEU A 29 10.87 4.06 20.72
CA LEU A 29 9.92 3.46 19.77
C LEU A 29 10.12 3.94 18.32
N LEU A 30 10.65 5.15 18.14
CA LEU A 30 10.93 5.78 16.84
C LEU A 30 12.26 5.35 16.21
N THR A 31 12.97 4.36 16.77
CA THR A 31 14.19 3.83 16.14
C THR A 31 13.81 3.12 14.84
N VAL A 32 13.83 3.86 13.72
CA VAL A 32 13.50 3.34 12.39
C VAL A 32 14.50 2.25 12.02
N LYS A 33 14.06 1.00 12.11
CA LYS A 33 14.83 -0.13 11.60
C LYS A 33 14.64 -0.22 10.09
N ASP A 34 15.72 -0.41 9.35
CA ASP A 34 15.62 -0.67 7.92
C ASP A 34 14.96 -2.04 7.71
N PRO A 35 13.78 -2.12 7.07
CA PRO A 35 13.06 -3.37 6.89
C PRO A 35 13.83 -4.41 6.06
N PHE A 36 14.76 -3.98 5.19
CA PHE A 36 15.57 -4.88 4.36
C PHE A 36 16.62 -5.67 5.18
N THR A 37 16.86 -5.29 6.44
CA THR A 37 17.81 -5.97 7.35
C THR A 37 17.26 -7.26 7.95
N SER A 38 15.92 -7.45 7.96
CA SER A 38 15.29 -8.69 8.44
C SER A 38 15.62 -9.88 7.53
N CYS A 39 15.46 -11.14 7.99
CA CYS A 39 15.63 -12.29 7.09
C CYS A 39 14.49 -12.37 6.05
N ASP A 40 14.73 -12.99 4.89
CA ASP A 40 13.76 -13.00 3.78
C ASP A 40 12.44 -13.69 4.13
N GLU A 41 12.48 -14.75 4.95
CA GLU A 41 11.27 -15.45 5.41
C GLU A 41 10.41 -14.54 6.30
N ALA A 42 11.02 -13.85 7.28
CA ALA A 42 10.32 -12.89 8.12
C ALA A 42 9.80 -11.70 7.29
N PHE A 43 10.58 -11.27 6.30
CA PHE A 43 10.21 -10.21 5.38
C PHE A 43 8.96 -10.60 4.56
N ILE A 44 8.95 -11.78 3.94
CA ILE A 44 7.82 -12.27 3.14
C ILE A 44 6.59 -12.49 4.03
N LYS A 45 6.76 -13.04 5.24
CA LYS A 45 5.66 -13.24 6.18
C LYS A 45 5.00 -11.90 6.56
N LYS A 46 5.81 -10.86 6.75
CA LYS A 46 5.34 -9.53 7.18
C LYS A 46 4.80 -8.68 6.03
N PHE A 47 5.49 -8.65 4.89
CA PHE A 47 5.17 -7.75 3.77
C PHE A 47 4.49 -8.44 2.58
N ARG A 48 4.33 -9.78 2.62
CA ARG A 48 3.73 -10.61 1.57
C ARG A 48 4.42 -10.51 0.20
N CYS A 49 5.62 -9.95 0.15
CA CYS A 49 6.43 -9.77 -1.06
C CYS A 49 7.91 -10.02 -0.76
N SER A 50 8.68 -10.36 -1.79
CA SER A 50 10.13 -10.49 -1.66
C SER A 50 10.82 -9.12 -1.70
N LYS A 51 11.98 -9.02 -1.05
CA LYS A 51 12.80 -7.80 -1.11
C LYS A 51 13.21 -7.44 -2.54
N GLU A 52 13.47 -8.45 -3.36
CA GLU A 52 13.80 -8.28 -4.76
C GLU A 52 12.63 -7.66 -5.55
N LEU A 53 11.40 -8.14 -5.32
CA LEU A 53 10.21 -7.57 -5.96
C LEU A 53 10.05 -6.09 -5.60
N ILE A 54 10.20 -5.73 -4.33
CA ILE A 54 10.14 -4.32 -3.91
C ILE A 54 11.22 -3.50 -4.60
N ARG A 55 12.47 -3.98 -4.65
CA ARG A 55 13.56 -3.27 -5.34
C ARG A 55 13.25 -3.05 -6.82
N ASN A 56 12.70 -4.06 -7.48
CA ASN A 56 12.30 -3.96 -8.88
C ASN A 56 11.17 -2.94 -9.08
N ILE A 57 10.17 -2.94 -8.21
CA ILE A 57 9.07 -1.95 -8.25
C ILE A 57 9.63 -0.54 -8.01
N VAL A 58 10.54 -0.35 -7.04
CA VAL A 58 11.19 0.95 -6.79
C VAL A 58 11.91 1.44 -8.05
N LEU A 59 12.71 0.59 -8.70
CA LEU A 59 13.40 0.94 -9.95
C LEU A 59 12.41 1.29 -11.07
N LEU A 60 11.30 0.56 -11.15
CA LEU A 60 10.26 0.77 -12.17
C LEU A 60 9.55 2.12 -12.01
N VAL A 61 9.17 2.51 -10.79
CA VAL A 61 8.38 3.71 -10.53
C VAL A 61 9.21 4.99 -10.39
N THR A 62 10.49 4.89 -10.02
CA THR A 62 11.38 6.03 -9.77
C THR A 62 11.41 7.07 -10.90
N PRO A 63 11.46 6.68 -12.19
CA PRO A 63 11.45 7.64 -13.31
C PRO A 63 10.20 8.51 -13.39
N PHE A 64 9.08 8.04 -12.84
CA PHE A 64 7.77 8.70 -12.91
C PHE A 64 7.44 9.49 -11.63
N MET A 65 8.39 9.61 -10.71
CA MET A 65 8.23 10.33 -9.44
C MET A 65 9.05 11.62 -9.42
N GLU A 66 8.43 12.74 -9.07
CA GLU A 66 9.11 14.05 -9.01
C GLU A 66 10.35 14.04 -8.10
N PRO A 67 11.50 14.60 -8.51
CA PRO A 67 12.72 14.64 -7.71
C PRO A 67 12.50 15.30 -6.34
N ALA A 68 13.24 14.86 -5.32
CA ALA A 68 13.05 15.35 -3.97
C ALA A 68 13.52 16.80 -3.83
N ILE A 69 12.70 17.65 -3.20
CA ILE A 69 13.02 19.06 -2.95
C ILE A 69 13.92 19.22 -1.71
N THR A 70 13.99 18.23 -0.79
CA THR A 70 14.80 18.32 0.44
C THR A 70 15.52 17.02 0.82
N PHE A 71 16.74 17.16 1.33
CA PHE A 71 17.79 16.12 1.37
C PHE A 71 17.90 15.32 2.69
N SER A 72 17.37 15.79 3.82
CA SER A 72 17.82 15.30 5.14
C SER A 72 16.87 14.36 5.91
N ALA A 73 15.55 14.40 5.72
CA ALA A 73 14.62 13.49 6.42
C ALA A 73 13.83 12.57 5.47
N ILE A 74 13.86 12.87 4.16
CA ILE A 74 13.01 12.27 3.13
C ILE A 74 13.72 11.11 2.39
N THR A 75 15.02 10.93 2.59
CA THR A 75 15.81 9.88 1.93
C THR A 75 15.43 8.47 2.38
N ILE A 76 15.06 8.31 3.66
CA ILE A 76 14.47 7.06 4.19
C ILE A 76 13.04 6.87 3.68
N VAL A 77 12.26 7.95 3.61
CA VAL A 77 10.85 7.91 3.21
C VAL A 77 10.71 7.55 1.71
N ARG A 78 11.59 8.05 0.83
CA ARG A 78 11.50 7.79 -0.63
C ARG A 78 11.93 6.40 -1.06
N LYS A 79 12.99 5.82 -0.47
CA LYS A 79 13.31 4.39 -0.66
C LYS A 79 12.18 3.49 -0.14
N ASN A 80 11.40 4.00 0.80
CA ASN A 80 10.29 3.30 1.41
C ASN A 80 8.91 3.68 0.85
N TRP A 81 8.72 4.47 -0.21
CA TRP A 81 7.34 4.75 -0.68
C TRP A 81 6.60 3.49 -1.12
N VAL A 82 7.28 2.59 -1.82
CA VAL A 82 6.75 1.28 -2.21
C VAL A 82 6.55 0.39 -0.97
N PHE A 83 7.43 0.50 0.01
CA PHE A 83 7.35 -0.22 1.28
C PHE A 83 6.17 0.26 2.16
N LEU A 84 5.97 1.56 2.24
CA LEU A 84 4.83 2.21 2.89
C LEU A 84 3.54 1.85 2.15
N ALA A 85 3.54 1.86 0.81
CA ALA A 85 2.39 1.50 0.01
C ALA A 85 1.98 0.02 0.15
N LEU A 86 2.95 -0.91 0.19
CA LEU A 86 2.68 -2.36 0.21
C LEU A 86 2.55 -2.93 1.64
N GLY A 87 3.29 -2.38 2.60
CA GLY A 87 3.47 -2.99 3.92
C GLY A 87 2.65 -2.38 5.06
N SER A 88 2.19 -1.13 4.94
CA SER A 88 1.64 -0.41 6.10
C SER A 88 0.13 -0.53 6.27
N TYR A 89 -0.62 -1.02 5.28
CA TYR A 89 -2.08 -1.11 5.39
C TYR A 89 -2.52 -2.30 6.28
N GLN A 90 -1.65 -3.28 6.50
CA GLN A 90 -1.97 -4.50 7.26
C GLN A 90 -1.61 -4.42 8.75
N GLU A 91 -0.62 -3.62 9.14
CA GLU A 91 -0.31 -3.34 10.55
C GLU A 91 -0.82 -1.93 10.86
N VAL A 92 -1.96 -1.86 11.57
CA VAL A 92 -2.55 -0.63 12.08
C VAL A 92 -1.45 0.24 12.69
N THR A 93 -1.32 1.45 12.14
CA THR A 93 -0.38 2.50 12.53
C THR A 93 -0.37 2.68 14.04
N GLY A 94 0.74 2.28 14.67
CA GLY A 94 0.97 2.39 16.11
C GLY A 94 2.07 1.43 16.62
N THR A 95 2.17 0.23 16.04
CA THR A 95 3.11 -0.82 16.53
C THR A 95 4.25 -1.13 15.55
N ASN A 96 4.23 -0.55 14.36
CA ASN A 96 5.23 -0.84 13.33
C ASN A 96 6.49 0.03 13.52
N SER A 97 7.46 -0.48 14.28
CA SER A 97 8.77 0.15 14.50
C SER A 97 9.59 0.39 13.21
N TYR A 98 9.16 -0.16 12.07
CA TYR A 98 9.77 0.08 10.76
C TYR A 98 9.21 1.34 10.07
N ILE A 99 8.05 1.84 10.52
CA ILE A 99 7.28 2.91 9.87
C ILE A 99 7.00 4.00 10.91
N ALA A 100 8.01 4.82 11.21
CA ALA A 100 7.86 6.03 12.02
C ALA A 100 7.26 7.19 11.20
N VAL A 101 6.19 6.94 10.42
CA VAL A 101 5.52 7.98 9.64
C VAL A 101 4.03 8.01 9.89
N SER A 102 3.43 9.20 9.79
CA SER A 102 1.99 9.37 9.96
C SER A 102 1.19 8.68 8.85
N GLN A 103 -0.05 8.26 9.16
CA GLN A 103 -0.98 7.68 8.19
C GLN A 103 -1.16 8.59 6.96
N ALA A 104 -1.22 9.92 7.15
CA ALA A 104 -1.33 10.86 6.04
C ALA A 104 -0.11 10.80 5.10
N THR A 105 1.08 10.55 5.63
CA THR A 105 2.31 10.40 4.84
C THR A 105 2.31 9.09 4.04
N VAL A 106 1.87 7.99 4.67
CA VAL A 106 1.60 6.72 4.00
C VAL A 106 0.61 6.90 2.85
N SER A 107 -0.53 7.55 3.11
CA SER A 107 -1.58 7.74 2.11
C SER A 107 -1.07 8.53 0.90
N ARG A 108 -0.29 9.60 1.13
CA ARG A 108 0.35 10.35 0.05
C ARG A 108 1.37 9.52 -0.72
N ALA A 109 2.15 8.68 -0.03
CA ALA A 109 3.10 7.78 -0.68
C ALA A 109 2.40 6.73 -1.55
N LEU A 110 1.34 6.10 -1.02
CA LEU A 110 0.50 5.15 -1.76
C LEU A 110 -0.07 5.79 -3.02
N TYR A 111 -0.67 6.99 -2.90
CA TYR A 111 -1.21 7.72 -4.04
C TYR A 111 -0.16 7.98 -5.13
N LYS A 112 1.05 8.40 -4.74
CA LYS A 112 2.16 8.63 -5.70
C LYS A 112 2.64 7.34 -6.37
N VAL A 113 2.77 6.25 -5.60
CA VAL A 113 3.20 4.95 -6.13
C VAL A 113 2.16 4.38 -7.09
N CYS A 114 0.87 4.40 -6.71
CA CYS A 114 -0.22 3.96 -7.57
C CYS A 114 -0.26 4.76 -8.87
N ASN A 115 -0.19 6.09 -8.80
CA ASN A 115 -0.18 6.92 -10.01
C ASN A 115 1.04 6.69 -10.92
N ALA A 116 2.19 6.34 -10.35
CA ALA A 116 3.36 5.94 -11.13
C ALA A 116 3.14 4.57 -11.80
N LEU A 117 2.58 3.58 -11.09
CA LEU A 117 2.27 2.27 -11.65
C LEU A 117 1.19 2.30 -12.74
N LEU A 118 0.27 3.27 -12.68
CA LEU A 118 -0.77 3.51 -13.67
C LEU A 118 -0.26 4.24 -14.93
N LYS A 119 1.02 4.62 -15.00
CA LYS A 119 1.59 5.19 -16.22
C LYS A 119 1.55 4.16 -17.35
N PRO A 120 1.09 4.51 -18.57
CA PRO A 120 0.95 3.55 -19.68
C PRO A 120 2.20 2.71 -19.93
N GLU A 121 3.38 3.32 -19.80
CA GLU A 121 4.68 2.68 -19.97
C GLU A 121 4.93 1.53 -19.00
N ILE A 122 4.29 1.54 -17.82
CA ILE A 122 4.34 0.47 -16.85
C ILE A 122 3.10 -0.40 -16.99
N PHE A 123 1.92 0.21 -16.92
CA PHE A 123 0.63 -0.47 -16.84
C PHE A 123 0.42 -1.45 -18.00
N GLU A 124 0.66 -1.01 -19.24
CA GLU A 124 0.42 -1.82 -20.44
C GLU A 124 1.40 -2.99 -20.59
N ARG A 125 2.53 -2.96 -19.87
CA ARG A 125 3.47 -4.10 -19.83
C ARG A 125 2.95 -5.27 -19.00
N TRP A 126 2.13 -4.97 -17.99
CA TRP A 126 1.63 -5.96 -17.05
C TRP A 126 0.16 -6.29 -17.30
N ILE A 127 -0.60 -5.31 -17.78
CA ILE A 127 -2.02 -5.43 -18.05
C ILE A 127 -2.26 -5.31 -19.56
N TYR A 128 -2.42 -6.46 -20.21
CA TYR A 128 -2.70 -6.56 -21.64
C TYR A 128 -4.00 -7.30 -21.89
N PHE A 129 -4.89 -6.67 -22.65
CA PHE A 129 -6.09 -7.30 -23.20
C PHE A 129 -5.87 -7.58 -24.68
N PRO A 130 -6.30 -8.74 -25.18
CA PRO A 130 -6.23 -9.06 -26.60
C PRO A 130 -6.89 -7.98 -27.44
N GLN A 131 -6.15 -7.37 -28.37
CA GLN A 131 -6.65 -6.26 -29.18
C GLN A 131 -7.04 -6.70 -30.60
N ASN A 132 -6.55 -7.87 -31.03
CA ASN A 132 -6.72 -8.35 -32.40
C ASN A 132 -7.65 -9.57 -32.46
N VAL A 133 -8.39 -9.76 -33.56
CA VAL A 133 -9.32 -10.90 -33.73
C VAL A 133 -8.64 -12.28 -33.59
N LYS A 134 -7.34 -12.37 -33.93
CA LYS A 134 -6.57 -13.63 -33.87
C LYS A 134 -6.19 -14.05 -32.45
N GLU A 135 -5.97 -13.10 -31.54
CA GLU A 135 -5.47 -13.37 -30.20
C GLU A 135 -6.50 -14.09 -29.29
N PRO A 136 -7.79 -13.71 -29.27
CA PRO A 136 -8.82 -14.49 -28.60
C PRO A 136 -8.90 -15.93 -29.11
N GLN A 137 -8.71 -16.16 -30.41
CA GLN A 137 -8.74 -17.52 -30.96
C GLN A 137 -7.54 -18.35 -30.48
N GLN A 138 -6.36 -17.74 -30.41
CA GLN A 138 -5.18 -18.39 -29.82
C GLN A 138 -5.38 -18.69 -28.34
N LEU A 139 -5.97 -17.76 -27.56
CA LEU A 139 -6.27 -17.97 -26.15
C LEU A 139 -7.25 -19.13 -25.95
N ARG A 140 -8.35 -19.16 -26.72
CA ARG A 140 -9.32 -20.27 -26.72
C ARG A 140 -8.65 -21.62 -26.96
N ASN A 141 -7.80 -21.69 -27.97
CA ASN A 141 -7.07 -22.91 -28.28
C ASN A 141 -6.12 -23.29 -27.13
N ARG A 142 -5.39 -22.33 -26.53
CA ARG A 142 -4.49 -22.58 -25.40
C ARG A 142 -5.24 -23.09 -24.16
N PHE A 143 -6.37 -22.46 -23.82
CA PHE A 143 -7.19 -22.88 -22.69
C PHE A 143 -7.78 -24.28 -22.93
N TYR A 144 -8.25 -24.56 -24.14
CA TYR A 144 -8.73 -25.89 -24.50
C TYR A 144 -7.63 -26.95 -24.40
N THR A 145 -6.45 -26.69 -24.99
CA THR A 145 -5.32 -27.62 -24.93
C THR A 145 -4.85 -27.88 -23.50
N LYS A 146 -4.89 -26.87 -22.62
CA LYS A 146 -4.38 -26.99 -21.25
C LYS A 146 -5.42 -27.53 -20.25
N TYR A 147 -6.69 -27.17 -20.41
CA TYR A 147 -7.74 -27.41 -19.41
C TYR A 147 -8.96 -28.16 -19.95
N GLY A 148 -9.05 -28.40 -21.27
CA GLY A 148 -10.18 -29.08 -21.92
C GLY A 148 -11.44 -28.23 -22.06
N ILE A 149 -11.39 -26.94 -21.74
CA ILE A 149 -12.55 -26.05 -21.76
C ILE A 149 -12.59 -25.24 -23.05
N LEU A 150 -13.66 -25.38 -23.83
CA LEU A 150 -13.87 -24.67 -25.08
C LEU A 150 -14.30 -23.22 -24.85
N GLY A 151 -13.86 -22.31 -25.72
CA GLY A 151 -14.35 -20.94 -25.78
C GLY A 151 -13.80 -19.98 -24.72
N VAL A 152 -12.98 -20.45 -23.77
CA VAL A 152 -12.39 -19.63 -22.70
C VAL A 152 -11.27 -18.76 -23.25
N VAL A 153 -11.40 -17.44 -23.08
CA VAL A 153 -10.35 -16.47 -23.42
C VAL A 153 -9.51 -16.09 -22.21
N GLY A 154 -10.07 -16.20 -21.01
CA GLY A 154 -9.43 -15.92 -19.73
C GLY A 154 -10.36 -16.25 -18.57
N THR A 155 -9.84 -16.13 -17.35
CA THR A 155 -10.58 -16.30 -16.09
C THR A 155 -10.54 -14.99 -15.31
N ILE A 156 -11.61 -14.67 -14.59
CA ILE A 156 -11.64 -13.49 -13.72
C ILE A 156 -11.99 -13.96 -12.32
N ASP A 157 -11.18 -13.55 -11.35
CA ASP A 157 -11.51 -13.65 -9.93
C ASP A 157 -11.90 -12.27 -9.40
N CYS A 158 -12.84 -12.20 -8.48
CA CYS A 158 -13.39 -10.94 -7.97
C CYS A 158 -13.45 -10.98 -6.44
N THR A 159 -12.98 -9.92 -5.79
CA THR A 159 -13.09 -9.74 -4.34
C THR A 159 -13.78 -8.43 -4.02
N HIS A 160 -14.81 -8.48 -3.16
CA HIS A 160 -15.44 -7.28 -2.62
C HIS A 160 -14.63 -6.73 -1.46
N VAL A 161 -14.05 -5.53 -1.64
CA VAL A 161 -13.38 -4.78 -0.57
C VAL A 161 -14.41 -3.88 0.08
N ALA A 162 -14.71 -4.10 1.36
CA ALA A 162 -15.65 -3.26 2.10
C ALA A 162 -15.16 -1.82 2.19
N ILE A 163 -16.07 -0.87 2.00
CA ILE A 163 -15.79 0.56 2.10
C ILE A 163 -16.81 1.26 2.99
N ILE A 164 -16.48 2.44 3.46
CA ILE A 164 -17.47 3.41 3.91
C ILE A 164 -18.09 4.02 2.65
N LYS A 165 -19.41 4.28 2.67
CA LYS A 165 -20.11 4.97 1.59
C LYS A 165 -19.32 6.24 1.17
N PRO A 166 -18.92 6.35 -0.11
CA PRO A 166 -18.29 7.56 -0.62
C PRO A 166 -19.19 8.78 -0.47
N ILE A 167 -18.59 9.94 -0.24
CA ILE A 167 -19.28 11.24 -0.23
C ILE A 167 -19.10 11.84 -1.63
N ASP A 168 -19.83 11.30 -2.59
CA ASP A 168 -19.86 11.78 -3.97
C ASP A 168 -21.32 11.87 -4.48
N ASP A 169 -21.49 12.42 -5.67
CA ASP A 169 -22.80 12.60 -6.30
C ASP A 169 -23.38 11.28 -6.86
N ASN A 170 -22.67 10.17 -6.69
CA ASN A 170 -23.07 8.89 -7.24
C ASN A 170 -24.21 8.25 -6.41
N PRO A 171 -25.16 7.56 -7.07
CA PRO A 171 -26.24 6.88 -6.37
C PRO A 171 -25.72 5.79 -5.43
N GLU A 172 -26.20 5.76 -4.18
CA GLU A 172 -25.70 4.82 -3.16
C GLU A 172 -25.72 3.35 -3.59
N HIS A 173 -26.74 2.94 -4.35
CA HIS A 173 -26.92 1.56 -4.78
C HIS A 173 -25.78 1.02 -5.64
N ILE A 174 -24.94 1.88 -6.24
CA ILE A 174 -23.78 1.42 -7.02
C ILE A 174 -22.66 0.85 -6.15
N TYR A 175 -22.65 1.20 -4.86
CA TYR A 175 -21.66 0.71 -3.89
C TYR A 175 -22.18 -0.47 -3.08
N VAL A 176 -23.50 -0.73 -3.08
CA VAL A 176 -24.10 -1.81 -2.29
C VAL A 176 -23.99 -3.14 -3.04
N ASN A 177 -23.39 -4.14 -2.40
CA ASN A 177 -23.25 -5.48 -2.99
C ASN A 177 -24.45 -6.40 -2.67
N CYS A 178 -24.38 -7.64 -3.18
CA CYS A 178 -25.39 -8.69 -2.99
C CYS A 178 -25.58 -9.11 -1.52
N LYS A 179 -24.64 -8.75 -0.63
CA LYS A 179 -24.67 -9.00 0.82
C LYS A 179 -25.11 -7.76 1.62
N ASN A 180 -25.61 -6.73 0.93
CA ASN A 180 -26.17 -5.52 1.51
C ASN A 180 -25.18 -4.69 2.35
N TYR A 181 -23.90 -4.62 1.92
CA TYR A 181 -22.93 -3.69 2.47
C TYR A 181 -22.17 -2.94 1.37
N HIS A 182 -21.62 -1.76 1.68
CA HIS A 182 -20.86 -0.96 0.72
C HIS A 182 -19.50 -1.59 0.43
N SER A 183 -19.18 -1.79 -0.85
CA SER A 183 -17.91 -2.38 -1.27
C SER A 183 -17.51 -1.97 -2.69
N ILE A 184 -16.21 -2.05 -2.99
CA ILE A 184 -15.67 -1.95 -4.34
C ILE A 184 -15.31 -3.35 -4.82
N ASN A 185 -15.61 -3.66 -6.08
CA ASN A 185 -15.20 -4.91 -6.69
C ASN A 185 -13.75 -4.78 -7.23
N LEU A 186 -12.83 -5.50 -6.60
CA LEU A 186 -11.46 -5.67 -7.07
C LEU A 186 -11.39 -6.93 -7.95
N GLN A 187 -11.05 -6.79 -9.23
CA GLN A 187 -10.96 -7.93 -10.14
C GLN A 187 -9.52 -8.28 -10.49
N LEU A 188 -9.26 -9.58 -10.50
CA LEU A 188 -8.04 -10.20 -10.98
C LEU A 188 -8.38 -10.99 -12.25
N ALA A 189 -8.06 -10.45 -13.42
CA ALA A 189 -8.23 -11.15 -14.67
C ALA A 189 -6.96 -11.94 -15.04
N PHE A 190 -7.10 -13.13 -15.60
CA PHE A 190 -6.00 -14.01 -15.96
C PHE A 190 -6.20 -14.58 -17.36
N HIS A 191 -5.27 -14.29 -18.25
CA HIS A 191 -5.29 -14.78 -19.64
C HIS A 191 -3.98 -15.53 -19.97
N GLY A 192 -3.25 -15.99 -18.95
CA GLY A 192 -1.84 -16.42 -19.03
C GLY A 192 -0.85 -15.43 -18.41
N GLN A 193 -1.33 -14.25 -18.02
CA GLN A 193 -0.70 -13.26 -17.15
C GLN A 193 -1.78 -12.67 -16.24
N ILE A 194 -1.39 -12.21 -15.04
CA ILE A 194 -2.29 -11.60 -14.05
C ILE A 194 -2.54 -10.14 -14.44
N LEU A 195 -3.81 -9.78 -14.61
CA LEU A 195 -4.33 -8.44 -14.85
C LEU A 195 -5.08 -8.02 -13.58
N ASN A 196 -4.83 -6.84 -13.04
CA ASN A 196 -5.69 -6.24 -12.02
C ASN A 196 -6.58 -5.20 -12.72
N THR A 197 -7.89 -5.38 -12.69
CA THR A 197 -8.84 -4.40 -13.23
C THR A 197 -9.89 -4.06 -12.20
N ASN A 198 -9.83 -2.84 -11.67
CA ASN A 198 -10.87 -1.82 -11.88
C ASN A 198 -10.59 -0.58 -11.03
N HIS A 199 -10.57 0.56 -11.70
CA HIS A 199 -11.02 1.83 -11.16
C HIS A 199 -12.36 2.12 -11.84
N TRP A 200 -13.40 2.40 -11.05
CA TRP A 200 -14.59 3.14 -11.47
C TRP A 200 -14.62 4.42 -10.64
#